data_AF-A0A519RSY2-F1
#
_entry.id   AF-A0A519RSY2-F1
#
_cell.length_a   1.000
_cell.length_b   1.000
_cell.length_c   1.000
_cell.angle_alpha   90.00
_cell.angle_beta   90.00
_cell.angle_gamma   90.00
#
_symmetry.space_group_name_H-M   'P 1'
#
loop_
_entity.id
_entity.type
_entity.pdbx_description
1 polymer ?
#
loop_
_entity_poly.entity_id
_entity_poly.type
_entity_poly.pdbx_seq_one_letter_code
_entity_poly.pdbx_strand_id
1 'polypeptide(L)'
;MYFKQLTNLFLLLTLIAIEKQIDSGAIILKKEIPLDNQINHGILCSYLSQLGAAILPELITFLRFDKGVPQDATKANYFKRPDATTVSIDWNQDACTIDALIRACNPWNKGAYTRWNQWIFRIVEARVVESYSEQQHPIGYIIEMDENIGVVVQCNNNTLLHIALIYTDETGFISGHKLKIIGIKKGERLLNL
;
A
#
# COMPACT_ATOMS: atom_id res chain seq x y z
N MET A 1 10.19 22.19 -7.32
CA MET A 1 10.40 21.48 -8.61
C MET A 1 10.95 20.06 -8.38
N TYR A 2 10.36 19.28 -7.46
CA TYR A 2 10.74 17.89 -7.17
C TYR A 2 9.55 16.97 -6.85
N PHE A 3 8.35 17.28 -7.36
CA PHE A 3 7.35 16.25 -7.60
C PHE A 3 7.71 15.58 -8.93
N LYS A 4 8.78 14.76 -8.92
CA LYS A 4 8.83 13.65 -9.86
C LYS A 4 7.75 12.69 -9.38
N GLN A 5 6.53 12.94 -9.85
CA GLN A 5 5.61 11.91 -10.31
C GLN A 5 6.37 10.57 -10.44
N LEU A 6 6.02 9.58 -9.63
CA LEU A 6 6.29 8.17 -9.91
C LEU A 6 5.56 7.83 -11.22
N THR A 7 6.08 8.30 -12.35
CA THR A 7 5.31 8.40 -13.59
C THR A 7 5.26 7.11 -14.39
N ASN A 8 5.88 6.02 -13.93
CA ASN A 8 5.75 4.71 -14.58
C ASN A 8 5.91 3.59 -13.53
N LEU A 9 5.04 3.54 -12.53
CA LEU A 9 4.87 2.30 -11.76
C LEU A 9 4.12 1.32 -12.68
N PHE A 10 4.72 0.16 -12.92
CA PHE A 10 4.07 -0.93 -13.63
C PHE A 10 4.24 -2.22 -12.85
N LEU A 11 3.22 -3.07 -12.92
CA LEU A 11 3.26 -4.44 -12.45
C LEU A 11 3.48 -5.36 -13.66
N LEU A 12 4.12 -6.50 -13.42
CA LEU A 12 4.26 -7.57 -14.39
C LEU A 12 3.33 -8.73 -14.03
N LEU A 13 2.48 -9.13 -14.96
CA LEU A 13 1.78 -10.40 -14.92
C LEU A 13 2.55 -11.41 -15.78
N THR A 14 2.95 -12.52 -15.20
CA THR A 14 3.71 -13.58 -15.88
C THR A 14 2.97 -14.91 -15.84
N LEU A 15 3.01 -15.62 -16.95
CA LEU A 15 2.65 -17.03 -17.02
C LEU A 15 3.96 -17.82 -17.16
N ILE A 16 4.17 -18.77 -16.26
CA ILE A 16 5.41 -19.54 -16.17
C ILE A 16 5.13 -21.03 -16.24
N ALA A 17 6.10 -21.80 -16.71
CA ALA A 17 6.09 -23.25 -16.55
C ALA A 17 6.19 -23.62 -15.06
N ILE A 18 5.49 -24.67 -14.64
CA ILE A 18 5.57 -25.15 -13.25
C ILE A 18 6.82 -26.01 -13.11
N GLU A 19 7.65 -25.68 -12.12
CA GLU A 19 8.88 -26.37 -11.78
C GLU A 19 8.92 -26.75 -10.30
N LYS A 20 9.90 -27.57 -9.90
CA LYS A 20 10.07 -27.99 -8.49
C LYS A 20 10.29 -26.80 -7.56
N GLN A 21 11.03 -25.79 -8.01
CA GLN A 21 11.28 -24.57 -7.24
C GLN A 21 10.16 -23.55 -7.54
N ILE A 22 9.62 -22.96 -6.46
CA ILE A 22 8.54 -21.96 -6.55
C ILE A 22 8.92 -20.81 -7.47
N ASP A 23 7.99 -20.42 -8.34
CA ASP A 23 8.07 -19.28 -9.26
C ASP A 23 9.33 -19.19 -10.15
N SER A 24 9.99 -20.32 -10.43
CA SER A 24 11.29 -20.37 -11.12
C SER A 24 11.26 -20.81 -12.58
N GLY A 25 10.13 -21.34 -13.06
CA GLY A 25 10.03 -21.90 -14.40
C GLY A 25 10.11 -20.85 -15.51
N ALA A 26 10.32 -21.31 -16.75
CA ALA A 26 10.44 -20.44 -17.91
C ALA A 26 9.20 -19.55 -18.10
N ILE A 27 9.41 -18.27 -18.44
CA ILE A 27 8.34 -17.31 -18.72
C ILE A 27 7.80 -17.57 -20.12
N ILE A 28 6.52 -17.92 -20.21
CA ILE A 28 5.79 -18.19 -21.45
C ILE A 28 5.15 -16.90 -21.97
N LEU A 29 4.58 -16.10 -21.07
CA LEU A 29 3.95 -14.82 -21.39
C LEU A 29 4.25 -13.82 -20.29
N LYS A 30 4.48 -12.57 -20.69
CA LYS A 30 4.69 -11.43 -19.80
C LYS A 30 3.84 -10.26 -20.28
N LYS A 31 3.07 -9.64 -19.38
CA LYS A 31 2.29 -8.45 -19.66
C LYS A 31 2.61 -7.35 -18.66
N GLU A 32 2.88 -6.16 -19.16
CA GLU A 32 3.09 -4.97 -18.34
C GLU A 32 1.76 -4.27 -18.09
N ILE A 33 1.53 -3.88 -16.84
CA ILE A 33 0.28 -3.31 -16.38
C ILE A 33 0.61 -1.98 -15.70
N PRO A 34 0.15 -0.84 -16.22
CA PRO A 34 0.29 0.44 -15.55
C PRO A 34 -0.38 0.39 -14.17
N LEU A 35 0.29 0.89 -13.14
CA LEU A 35 -0.22 0.95 -11.78
C LEU A 35 -0.48 2.40 -11.39
N ASP A 36 -1.75 2.70 -11.13
CA ASP A 36 -2.19 3.99 -10.59
C ASP A 36 -1.91 4.04 -9.08
N ASN A 37 -1.51 5.21 -8.57
CA ASN A 37 -1.20 5.42 -7.16
C ASN A 37 -2.43 5.37 -6.23
N GLN A 38 -3.64 5.28 -6.78
CA GLN A 38 -4.89 5.11 -6.04
C GLN A 38 -5.30 3.64 -5.90
N ILE A 39 -4.63 2.71 -6.61
CA ILE A 39 -4.96 1.28 -6.54
C ILE A 39 -4.47 0.70 -5.20
N ASN A 40 -5.39 0.07 -4.49
CA ASN A 40 -5.11 -0.76 -3.32
C ASN A 40 -5.02 -2.25 -3.69
N HIS A 41 -4.59 -3.08 -2.75
CA HIS A 41 -4.43 -4.53 -2.96
C HIS A 41 -5.72 -5.19 -3.44
N GLY A 42 -6.88 -4.85 -2.86
CA GLY A 42 -8.17 -5.43 -3.27
C GLY A 42 -8.51 -5.16 -4.73
N ILE A 43 -8.44 -3.90 -5.15
CA ILE A 43 -8.69 -3.49 -6.54
C ILE A 43 -7.72 -4.21 -7.48
N LEU A 44 -6.42 -4.26 -7.11
CA LEU A 44 -5.40 -4.91 -7.90
C LEU A 44 -5.68 -6.41 -8.07
N CYS A 45 -6.03 -7.11 -6.99
CA CYS A 45 -6.36 -8.54 -7.04
C CYS A 45 -7.58 -8.80 -7.94
N SER A 46 -8.63 -7.99 -7.85
CA SER A 46 -9.81 -8.12 -8.71
C SER A 46 -9.48 -7.89 -10.17
N TYR A 47 -8.69 -6.85 -10.47
CA TYR A 47 -8.23 -6.56 -11.83
C TYR A 47 -7.37 -7.69 -12.41
N LEU A 48 -6.37 -8.17 -11.66
CA LEU A 48 -5.49 -9.25 -12.10
C LEU A 48 -6.24 -10.58 -12.30
N SER A 49 -7.24 -10.87 -11.47
CA SER A 49 -8.06 -12.08 -11.63
C SER A 49 -8.83 -12.07 -12.95
N GLN A 50 -9.44 -10.92 -13.30
CA GLN A 50 -10.15 -10.77 -14.58
C GLN A 50 -9.19 -10.83 -15.77
N LEU A 51 -8.04 -10.15 -15.66
CA LEU A 51 -7.02 -10.15 -16.70
C LEU A 51 -6.44 -11.54 -16.95
N GLY A 52 -6.16 -12.30 -15.88
CA GLY A 52 -5.66 -13.68 -15.98
C GLY A 52 -6.65 -14.59 -16.70
N ALA A 53 -7.95 -14.49 -16.39
CA ALA A 53 -8.99 -15.23 -17.09
C ALA A 53 -9.07 -14.86 -18.58
N ALA A 54 -8.94 -13.57 -18.91
CA ALA A 54 -9.01 -13.08 -20.29
C ALA A 54 -7.82 -13.54 -21.15
N ILE A 55 -6.65 -13.78 -20.57
CA ILE A 55 -5.43 -14.21 -21.28
C ILE A 55 -5.41 -15.73 -21.51
N LEU A 56 -6.23 -16.51 -20.80
CA LEU A 56 -6.18 -17.97 -20.86
C LEU A 56 -6.34 -18.58 -22.27
N PRO A 57 -7.24 -18.08 -23.15
CA PRO A 57 -7.34 -18.59 -24.52
C PRO A 57 -6.08 -18.34 -25.38
N GLU A 58 -5.45 -17.18 -25.19
CA GLU A 58 -4.18 -16.82 -25.84
C GLU A 58 -3.06 -17.78 -25.38
N LEU A 59 -3.00 -18.06 -24.08
CA LEU A 59 -2.03 -19.01 -23.50
C LEU A 59 -2.14 -20.41 -24.13
N ILE A 60 -3.35 -20.96 -24.26
CA ILE A 60 -3.55 -22.30 -24.84
C ILE A 60 -2.99 -22.38 -26.27
N THR A 61 -3.04 -21.27 -27.01
CA THR A 61 -2.48 -21.18 -28.34
C THR A 61 -0.94 -21.16 -28.29
N PHE A 62 -0.34 -20.35 -27.41
CA PHE A 62 1.12 -20.24 -27.26
C PHE A 62 1.78 -21.53 -26.75
N LEU A 63 1.15 -22.25 -25.82
CA LEU A 63 1.69 -23.50 -25.26
C LEU A 63 1.95 -24.60 -26.29
N ARG A 64 1.31 -24.53 -27.47
CA ARG A 64 1.54 -25.50 -28.54
C ARG A 64 2.86 -25.29 -29.28
N PHE A 65 3.46 -24.11 -29.16
CA PHE A 65 4.59 -23.68 -29.99
C PHE A 65 5.80 -23.16 -29.21
N ASP A 66 5.59 -22.65 -27.99
CA ASP A 66 6.65 -22.03 -27.18
C ASP A 66 6.83 -22.75 -25.83
N LYS A 67 8.09 -23.01 -25.47
CA LYS A 67 8.48 -23.57 -24.17
C LYS A 67 8.80 -22.49 -23.13
N GLY A 68 8.77 -21.23 -23.52
CA GLY A 68 9.10 -20.07 -22.70
C GLY A 68 10.60 -19.79 -22.62
N VAL A 69 10.93 -18.63 -22.05
CA VAL A 69 12.30 -18.15 -21.85
C VAL A 69 12.72 -18.38 -20.40
N PRO A 70 13.86 -19.05 -20.13
CA PRO A 70 14.37 -19.23 -18.76
C PRO A 70 14.54 -17.90 -18.03
N GLN A 71 14.22 -17.89 -16.73
CA GLN A 71 14.39 -16.71 -15.89
C GLN A 71 15.87 -16.50 -15.51
N ASP A 72 16.26 -15.24 -15.34
CA ASP A 72 17.57 -14.85 -14.81
C ASP A 72 17.55 -14.90 -13.28
N ALA A 73 18.10 -15.97 -12.71
CA ALA A 73 18.13 -16.20 -11.28
C ALA A 73 18.85 -15.08 -10.48
N THR A 74 19.74 -14.32 -11.11
CA THR A 74 20.44 -13.20 -10.44
C THR A 74 19.53 -12.01 -10.17
N LYS A 75 18.37 -11.95 -10.84
CA LYS A 75 17.34 -10.90 -10.68
C LYS A 75 16.15 -11.37 -9.84
N ALA A 76 16.15 -12.63 -9.40
CA ALA A 76 15.07 -13.18 -8.61
C ALA A 76 15.04 -12.53 -7.21
N ASN A 77 13.85 -12.19 -6.75
CA ASN A 77 13.63 -11.68 -5.40
C ASN A 77 12.45 -12.42 -4.76
N TYR A 78 12.59 -12.80 -3.50
CA TYR A 78 11.58 -13.54 -2.76
C TYR A 78 11.06 -12.71 -1.59
N PHE A 79 9.76 -12.41 -1.62
CA PHE A 79 9.08 -11.73 -0.53
C PHE A 79 8.41 -12.77 0.37
N LYS A 80 8.80 -12.79 1.65
CA LYS A 80 8.19 -13.66 2.66
C LYS A 80 6.75 -13.25 2.91
N ARG A 81 5.98 -14.16 3.51
CA ARG A 81 4.64 -13.84 4.02
C ARG A 81 4.73 -12.64 4.98
N PRO A 82 3.85 -11.64 4.85
CA PRO A 82 3.83 -10.50 5.77
C PRO A 82 3.59 -10.94 7.22
N ASP A 83 4.29 -10.28 8.14
CA ASP A 83 4.09 -10.37 9.58
C ASP A 83 3.61 -9.02 10.15
N ALA A 84 3.36 -8.97 11.46
CA ALA A 84 2.88 -7.77 12.15
C ALA A 84 3.78 -6.55 11.93
N THR A 85 5.10 -6.72 11.85
CA THR A 85 6.03 -5.60 11.65
C THR A 85 5.92 -5.03 10.25
N THR A 86 5.80 -5.90 9.24
CA THR A 86 5.68 -5.48 7.84
C THR A 86 4.34 -4.80 7.50
N VAL A 87 3.31 -5.00 8.33
CA VAL A 87 1.99 -4.35 8.16
C VAL A 87 1.76 -3.20 9.14
N SER A 88 2.81 -2.76 9.84
CA SER A 88 2.77 -1.64 10.77
C SER A 88 3.43 -0.40 10.17
N ILE A 89 2.82 0.75 10.40
CA ILE A 89 3.35 2.04 9.98
C ILE A 89 4.60 2.36 10.78
N ASP A 90 5.66 2.67 10.05
CA ASP A 90 6.83 3.36 10.59
C ASP A 90 6.75 4.84 10.23
N TRP A 91 6.45 5.68 11.22
CA TRP A 91 6.33 7.13 11.02
C TRP A 91 7.67 7.81 10.68
N ASN A 92 8.81 7.10 10.75
CA ASN A 92 10.09 7.57 10.21
C ASN A 92 10.16 7.52 8.68
N GLN A 93 9.15 6.96 8.01
CA GLN A 93 9.03 6.99 6.55
C GLN A 93 8.32 8.27 6.08
N ASP A 94 8.49 8.61 4.80
CA ASP A 94 7.72 9.67 4.17
C ASP A 94 6.25 9.25 3.91
N ALA A 95 5.38 10.24 3.66
CA ALA A 95 3.95 10.02 3.46
C ALA A 95 3.64 9.12 2.26
N CYS A 96 4.43 9.17 1.17
CA CYS A 96 4.21 8.30 0.01
C CYS A 96 4.48 6.83 0.32
N THR A 97 5.53 6.56 1.10
CA THR A 97 5.86 5.21 1.57
C THR A 97 4.79 4.68 2.52
N ILE A 98 4.31 5.51 3.45
CA ILE A 98 3.24 5.13 4.38
C ILE A 98 1.91 4.89 3.64
N ASP A 99 1.56 5.76 2.68
CA ASP A 99 0.39 5.59 1.81
C ASP A 99 0.45 4.27 1.02
N ALA A 100 1.61 3.93 0.45
CA ALA A 100 1.80 2.68 -0.26
C ALA A 100 1.57 1.45 0.63
N LEU A 101 2.05 1.50 1.88
CA LEU A 101 1.78 0.45 2.87
C LEU A 101 0.27 0.34 3.18
N ILE A 102 -0.39 1.47 3.43
CA ILE A 102 -1.84 1.50 3.71
C ILE A 102 -2.63 0.86 2.57
N ARG A 103 -2.33 1.22 1.32
CA ARG A 103 -2.94 0.61 0.12
C ARG A 103 -2.61 -0.87 -0.02
N ALA A 104 -1.38 -1.28 0.28
CA ALA A 104 -0.98 -2.69 0.24
C ALA A 104 -1.71 -3.54 1.30
N CYS A 105 -2.11 -2.96 2.43
CA CYS A 105 -2.83 -3.64 3.52
C CYS A 105 -4.36 -3.68 3.36
N ASN A 106 -4.93 -2.99 2.35
CA ASN A 106 -6.38 -2.87 2.16
C ASN A 106 -6.88 -3.76 0.99
N PRO A 107 -7.81 -4.71 1.22
CA PRO A 107 -8.60 -4.94 2.44
C PRO A 107 -8.09 -6.09 3.32
N TRP A 108 -7.11 -6.87 2.87
CA TRP A 108 -6.79 -8.17 3.47
C TRP A 108 -6.33 -8.09 4.94
N ASN A 109 -5.64 -7.01 5.34
CA ASN A 109 -5.24 -6.75 6.72
C ASN A 109 -6.16 -5.71 7.41
N LYS A 110 -7.19 -5.22 6.71
CA LYS A 110 -8.06 -4.14 7.15
C LYS A 110 -7.27 -2.85 7.49
N GLY A 111 -6.23 -2.56 6.71
CA GLY A 111 -5.39 -1.38 6.88
C GLY A 111 -4.05 -1.65 7.57
N ALA A 112 -3.19 -0.64 7.64
CA ALA A 112 -1.87 -0.71 8.26
C ALA A 112 -1.92 -0.26 9.72
N TYR A 113 -1.24 -0.97 10.61
CA TYR A 113 -1.31 -0.71 12.04
C TYR A 113 -0.58 0.56 12.46
N THR A 114 -1.13 1.26 13.43
CA THR A 114 -0.48 2.32 14.18
C THR A 114 -1.04 2.35 15.60
N ARG A 115 -0.44 3.15 16.48
CA ARG A 115 -0.91 3.32 17.85
C ARG A 115 -1.11 4.79 18.19
N TRP A 116 -2.07 5.07 19.05
CA TRP A 116 -2.21 6.32 19.78
C TRP A 116 -2.36 5.99 21.27
N ASN A 117 -1.47 6.49 22.13
CA ASN A 117 -1.37 6.09 23.53
C ASN A 117 -1.28 4.55 23.68
N GLN A 118 -2.25 3.91 24.34
CA GLN A 118 -2.34 2.45 24.47
C GLN A 118 -3.29 1.81 23.47
N TRP A 119 -3.89 2.62 22.58
CA TRP A 119 -4.90 2.17 21.65
C TRP A 119 -4.29 1.88 20.28
N ILE A 120 -4.45 0.64 19.81
CA ILE A 120 -3.96 0.18 18.51
C ILE A 120 -5.13 0.17 17.53
N PHE A 121 -4.92 0.76 16.36
CA PHE A 121 -5.90 0.76 15.27
C PHE A 121 -5.19 0.65 13.93
N ARG A 122 -5.98 0.48 12.85
CA ARG A 122 -5.46 0.34 11.50
C ARG A 122 -5.91 1.51 10.64
N ILE A 123 -5.00 2.12 9.89
CA ILE A 123 -5.34 3.12 8.87
C ILE A 123 -5.66 2.36 7.57
N VAL A 124 -6.89 2.53 7.08
CA VAL A 124 -7.44 1.82 5.92
C VAL A 124 -7.28 2.63 4.64
N GLU A 125 -7.42 3.95 4.74
CA GLU A 125 -7.34 4.87 3.62
C GLU A 125 -6.73 6.19 4.08
N ALA A 126 -5.79 6.67 3.27
CA ALA A 126 -5.10 7.94 3.47
C ALA A 126 -4.77 8.57 2.12
N ARG A 127 -4.36 9.84 2.15
CA ARG A 127 -3.87 10.58 0.98
C ARG A 127 -2.62 11.36 1.37
N VAL A 128 -1.63 11.35 0.49
CA VAL A 128 -0.50 12.28 0.59
C VAL A 128 -1.00 13.69 0.30
N VAL A 129 -0.74 14.63 1.20
CA VAL A 129 -1.09 16.03 0.98
C VAL A 129 -0.05 16.66 0.07
N GLU A 130 -0.49 17.40 -0.96
CA GLU A 130 0.38 18.10 -1.93
C GLU A 130 0.98 19.39 -1.35
N SER A 131 1.45 19.33 -0.11
CA SER A 131 2.15 20.40 0.59
C SER A 131 3.13 19.81 1.60
N TYR A 132 4.04 20.64 2.07
CA TYR A 132 4.96 20.29 3.14
C TYR A 132 4.58 21.05 4.39
N SER A 133 4.90 20.48 5.55
CA SER A 133 4.76 21.24 6.79
C SER A 133 5.72 22.42 6.78
N GLU A 134 5.18 23.63 7.01
CA GLU A 134 5.97 24.85 7.17
C GLU A 134 6.78 24.85 8.47
N GLN A 135 6.31 24.10 9.47
CA GLN A 135 6.93 23.94 10.78
C GLN A 135 7.39 22.50 10.99
N GLN A 136 8.60 22.34 11.50
CA GLN A 136 9.13 21.01 11.78
C GLN A 136 8.52 20.47 13.08
N HIS A 137 7.63 19.49 12.95
CA HIS A 137 7.07 18.75 14.06
C HIS A 137 7.72 17.37 14.18
N PRO A 138 7.65 16.71 15.36
CA PRO A 138 8.02 15.31 15.48
C PRO A 138 7.21 14.43 14.52
N ILE A 139 7.79 13.33 14.05
CA ILE A 139 7.05 12.34 13.26
C ILE A 139 5.84 11.78 14.03
N GLY A 140 4.77 11.49 13.29
CA GLY A 140 3.49 11.07 13.83
C GLY A 140 2.68 12.21 14.48
N TYR A 141 3.18 13.44 14.51
CA TYR A 141 2.48 14.57 15.12
C TYR A 141 1.24 14.98 14.32
N ILE A 142 0.11 15.17 15.01
CA ILE A 142 -1.14 15.59 14.41
C ILE A 142 -1.14 17.12 14.27
N ILE A 143 -0.89 17.59 13.05
CA ILE A 143 -0.75 19.02 12.72
C ILE A 143 -2.12 19.67 12.59
N GLU A 144 -3.05 18.95 12.01
CA GLU A 144 -4.40 19.45 11.75
C GLU A 144 -5.43 18.39 12.09
N MET A 145 -6.53 18.88 12.64
CA MET A 145 -7.66 18.07 13.02
C MET A 145 -8.91 18.92 12.92
N ASP A 146 -9.64 18.74 11.83
CA ASP A 146 -10.84 19.50 11.52
C ASP A 146 -11.98 18.56 11.14
N GLU A 147 -13.22 18.98 11.41
CA GLU A 147 -14.40 18.17 11.14
C GLU A 147 -14.70 18.02 9.64
N ASN A 148 -14.23 18.97 8.82
CA ASN A 148 -14.36 18.96 7.37
C ASN A 148 -13.10 18.42 6.69
N ILE A 149 -11.91 18.77 7.19
CA ILE A 149 -10.63 18.38 6.58
C ILE A 149 -10.20 16.99 7.05
N GLY A 150 -10.51 16.55 8.28
CA GLY A 150 -10.06 15.27 8.83
C GLY A 150 -8.78 15.38 9.66
N VAL A 151 -7.93 14.35 9.66
CA VAL A 151 -6.70 14.28 10.46
C VAL A 151 -5.49 14.31 9.55
N VAL A 152 -4.58 15.28 9.75
CA VAL A 152 -3.32 15.40 9.01
C VAL A 152 -2.15 15.17 9.94
N VAL A 153 -1.25 14.27 9.54
CA VAL A 153 -0.14 13.79 10.35
C VAL A 153 1.20 14.09 9.68
N GLN A 154 2.16 14.54 10.47
CA GLN A 154 3.55 14.74 10.08
C GLN A 154 4.24 13.39 9.83
N CYS A 155 4.76 13.22 8.62
CA CYS A 155 5.67 12.12 8.26
C CYS A 155 7.11 12.63 8.15
N ASN A 156 8.06 11.76 7.86
CA ASN A 156 9.45 12.16 7.64
C ASN A 156 9.59 13.08 6.40
N ASN A 157 10.72 13.78 6.29
CA ASN A 157 11.01 14.73 5.20
C ASN A 157 9.97 15.84 5.04
N ASN A 158 9.33 16.25 6.14
CA ASN A 158 8.25 17.26 6.18
C ASN A 158 7.01 16.91 5.32
N THR A 159 6.89 15.66 4.87
CA THR A 159 5.72 15.20 4.12
C THR A 159 4.52 15.01 5.03
N LEU A 160 3.33 15.07 4.47
CA LEU A 160 2.07 15.10 5.20
C LEU A 160 1.14 14.00 4.72
N LEU A 161 0.51 13.31 5.67
CA LEU A 161 -0.45 12.25 5.40
C LEU A 161 -1.82 12.62 5.99
N HIS A 162 -2.82 12.68 5.13
CA HIS A 162 -4.21 12.86 5.51
C HIS A 162 -4.87 11.51 5.72
N ILE A 163 -5.44 11.28 6.91
CA ILE A 163 -6.12 10.03 7.28
C ILE A 163 -7.61 10.17 6.98
N ALA A 164 -8.10 9.35 6.04
CA ALA A 164 -9.49 9.36 5.60
C ALA A 164 -10.35 8.31 6.32
N LEU A 165 -9.80 7.11 6.55
CA LEU A 165 -10.52 5.99 7.14
C LEU A 165 -9.62 5.15 8.03
N ILE A 166 -10.13 4.79 9.21
CA ILE A 166 -9.52 3.81 10.10
C ILE A 166 -10.44 2.61 10.33
N TYR A 167 -9.87 1.53 10.85
CA TYR A 167 -10.61 0.36 11.32
C TYR A 167 -10.11 -0.08 12.71
N THR A 168 -11.05 -0.42 13.58
CA THR A 168 -10.77 -1.14 14.83
C THR A 168 -11.69 -2.34 14.98
N ASP A 169 -11.29 -3.31 15.78
CA ASP A 169 -12.07 -4.54 15.97
C ASP A 169 -13.30 -4.30 16.87
N GLU A 170 -13.29 -3.26 17.69
CA GLU A 170 -14.40 -2.88 18.58
C GLU A 170 -15.46 -2.03 17.89
N THR A 171 -15.05 -1.14 16.98
CA THR A 171 -15.92 -0.09 16.41
C THR A 171 -16.09 -0.19 14.90
N GLY A 172 -15.36 -1.10 14.24
CA GLY A 172 -15.39 -1.26 12.80
C GLY A 172 -14.72 -0.08 12.08
N PHE A 173 -15.31 0.34 10.97
CA PHE A 173 -14.77 1.41 10.13
C PHE A 173 -15.20 2.79 10.61
N ILE A 174 -14.24 3.70 10.78
CA ILE A 174 -14.48 5.07 11.26
C ILE A 174 -13.80 6.06 10.33
N SER A 175 -14.55 7.05 9.83
CA SER A 175 -14.01 8.17 9.07
C SER A 175 -13.05 9.01 9.91
N GLY A 176 -11.95 9.48 9.33
CA GLY A 176 -10.88 10.19 10.03
C GLY A 176 -11.35 11.41 10.85
N HIS A 177 -12.33 12.17 10.35
CA HIS A 177 -12.89 13.32 11.09
C HIS A 177 -13.55 12.94 12.43
N LYS A 178 -14.03 11.69 12.58
CA LYS A 178 -14.64 11.18 13.81
C LYS A 178 -13.60 10.81 14.88
N LEU A 179 -12.30 10.82 14.56
CA LEU A 179 -11.24 10.57 15.54
C LEU A 179 -11.25 11.57 16.71
N LYS A 180 -11.90 12.73 16.55
CA LYS A 180 -12.14 13.69 17.64
C LYS A 180 -13.08 13.16 18.72
N ILE A 181 -14.08 12.38 18.32
CA ILE A 181 -15.12 11.85 19.21
C ILE A 181 -14.52 10.82 20.18
N ILE A 182 -13.51 10.09 19.73
CA ILE A 182 -12.77 9.11 20.54
C ILE A 182 -11.62 9.74 21.34
N GLY A 183 -11.48 11.07 21.29
CA GLY A 183 -10.59 11.83 22.17
C GLY A 183 -9.20 12.14 21.63
N ILE A 184 -8.87 11.76 20.39
CA ILE A 184 -7.62 12.19 19.73
C ILE A 184 -7.67 13.71 19.53
N LYS A 185 -6.53 14.39 19.72
CA LYS A 185 -6.43 15.85 19.62
C LYS A 185 -5.26 16.29 18.74
N LYS A 186 -5.40 17.48 18.14
CA LYS A 186 -4.28 18.21 17.54
C LYS A 186 -3.15 18.35 18.56
N GLY A 187 -1.92 18.15 18.11
CA GLY A 187 -0.72 18.23 18.94
C GLY A 187 -0.27 16.91 19.57
N GLU A 188 -1.11 15.87 19.51
CA GLU A 188 -0.74 14.54 19.95
C GLU A 188 0.04 13.78 18.85
N ARG A 189 0.51 12.57 19.18
CA ARG A 189 1.32 11.77 18.27
C ARG A 189 0.72 10.39 18.04
N LEU A 190 0.66 10.00 16.78
CA LEU A 190 0.60 8.60 16.39
C LEU A 190 2.01 8.00 16.50
N LEU A 191 2.06 6.76 16.97
CA LEU A 191 3.28 6.06 17.31
C LEU A 191 3.36 4.77 16.49
N ASN A 192 4.58 4.35 16.23
CA ASN A 192 4.87 2.99 15.78
C ASN A 192 4.34 2.00 16.85
N LEU A 193 4.02 0.77 16.42
CA LEU A 193 3.68 -0.31 17.35
C LEU A 193 4.85 -0.64 18.29
#